data_AF-H9MBH4-F1
#
_entry.id   AF-H9MBH4-F1
#
_cell.length_a   1.000
_cell.length_b   1.000
_cell.length_c   1.000
_cell.angle_alpha   90.00
_cell.angle_beta   90.00
_cell.angle_gamma   90.00
#
_symmetry.space_group_name_H-M   'P 1'
#
loop_
_entity.id
_entity.type
_entity.pdbx_description
1 polymer ?
#
loop_
_entity_poly.entity_id
_entity_poly.type
_entity_poly.pdbx_seq_one_letter_code
_entity_poly.pdbx_strand_id
1 'polypeptide(L)' 'EDGNAAIASGKADLVVYGRIFLANPDLPRRFELNAPLNKYNRNTFYIPDPVVGYTDYPFLE' A
#
# COMPACT_ATOMS: atom_id res chain seq x y z
N GLU A 1 -1.78 3.36 -11.44
CA GLU A 1 -1.23 3.37 -12.82
C GLU A 1 0.04 4.20 -12.93
N ASP A 2 0.14 5.31 -12.20
CA ASP A 2 1.27 6.25 -12.25
C ASP A 2 2.67 5.63 -12.06
N GLY A 3 2.81 4.60 -11.22
CA GLY A 3 4.11 3.97 -10.95
C GLY A 3 4.71 3.25 -12.17
N ASN A 4 3.94 2.38 -12.82
CA ASN A 4 4.41 1.66 -14.02
C ASN A 4 4.72 2.62 -15.16
N ALA A 5 3.93 3.70 -15.30
CA ALA A 5 4.19 4.74 -16.29
C ALA A 5 5.50 5.50 -16.01
N ALA A 6 5.83 5.78 -14.75
CA ALA A 6 7.08 6.43 -14.37
C ALA A 6 8.31 5.59 -14.74
N ILE A 7 8.25 4.27 -14.50
CA ILE A 7 9.31 3.33 -14.90
C ILE A 7 9.40 3.23 -16.44
N ALA A 8 8.27 3.00 -17.12
CA ALA A 8 8.24 2.81 -18.57
C ALA A 8 8.71 4.05 -19.36
N SER A 9 8.52 5.25 -18.80
CA SER A 9 9.00 6.51 -19.39
C SER A 9 10.43 6.87 -19.01
N GLY A 10 11.12 6.07 -18.20
CA GLY A 10 12.48 6.34 -17.73
C GLY A 10 12.59 7.51 -16.76
N LYS A 11 11.47 7.96 -16.17
CA LYS A 11 11.46 9.07 -15.20
C LYS A 11 11.92 8.64 -13.81
N ALA A 12 11.88 7.34 -13.53
CA ALA A 12 12.31 6.76 -12.26
C ALA A 12 12.78 5.33 -12.47
N ASP A 13 13.73 4.89 -11.65
CA ASP A 13 14.16 3.48 -11.57
C ASP A 13 13.32 2.68 -10.56
N LEU A 14 12.79 3.37 -9.54
CA LEU A 14 12.01 2.78 -8.45
C LEU A 14 10.85 3.70 -8.05
N VAL A 15 9.77 3.10 -7.55
CA VAL A 15 8.59 3.81 -7.01
C VAL A 15 8.33 3.33 -5.59
N VAL A 16 8.21 4.27 -4.66
CA VAL A 16 7.96 3.99 -3.25
C VAL A 16 6.51 4.34 -2.91
N TYR A 17 5.83 3.44 -2.22
CA TYR A 17 4.46 3.62 -1.76
C TYR A 17 4.41 3.65 -0.23
N GLY A 18 3.89 4.74 0.33
CA GLY A 18 3.73 4.89 1.79
C GLY A 18 2.33 4.50 2.27
N ARG A 19 1.36 5.41 2.10
CA ARG A 19 0.00 5.29 2.68
C ARG A 19 -0.74 4.02 2.27
N ILE A 20 -0.59 3.58 1.03
CA ILE A 20 -1.25 2.35 0.55
C ILE A 20 -0.52 1.10 1.04
N PHE A 21 0.80 1.15 1.25
CA PHE A 21 1.54 0.03 1.80
C PHE A 21 1.21 -0.16 3.29
N LEU A 22 1.01 0.93 4.03
CA LEU A 22 0.55 0.89 5.42
C LEU A 22 -0.74 0.06 5.58
N ALA A 23 -1.68 0.17 4.63
CA ALA A 23 -2.95 -0.55 4.70
C ALA A 23 -2.96 -1.90 3.98
N ASN A 24 -1.93 -2.22 3.20
CA ASN A 24 -1.87 -3.41 2.36
C ASN A 24 -0.53 -4.10 2.61
N PRO A 25 -0.42 -4.99 3.62
CA PRO A 25 0.84 -5.65 3.94
C PRO A 25 1.37 -6.53 2.79
N ASP A 26 0.47 -6.92 1.90
CA ASP A 26 0.68 -7.71 0.69
C ASP A 26 0.55 -6.87 -0.61
N LEU A 27 0.81 -5.56 -0.54
CA LEU A 27 0.68 -4.64 -1.68
C LEU A 27 1.31 -5.16 -3.00
N PRO A 28 2.52 -5.74 -3.00
CA PRO A 28 3.09 -6.29 -4.24
C PRO A 28 2.22 -7.38 -4.89
N ARG A 29 1.66 -8.28 -4.08
CA ARG A 29 0.79 -9.37 -4.57
C ARG A 29 -0.52 -8.81 -5.13
N ARG A 30 -1.08 -7.79 -4.47
CA ARG A 30 -2.29 -7.12 -4.97
C ARG A 30 -2.05 -6.43 -6.31
N PHE A 31 -0.90 -5.78 -6.50
CA PHE A 31 -0.53 -5.21 -7.80
C PHE A 31 -0.36 -6.27 -8.87
N GLU A 32 0.31 -7.38 -8.56
CA GLU A 32 0.50 -8.50 -9.50
C GLU A 32 -0.84 -9.07 -9.99
N LEU A 33 -1.80 -9.25 -9.08
CA LEU A 33 -3.11 -9.82 -9.39
C LEU A 33 -4.15 -8.78 -9.85
N ASN A 34 -3.78 -7.49 -9.88
CA ASN A 34 -4.73 -6.39 -10.04
C ASN A 34 -5.92 -6.47 -9.04
N ALA A 35 -5.63 -6.88 -7.81
CA ALA A 35 -6.62 -7.08 -6.76
C ALA A 35 -7.02 -5.75 -6.09
N PRO A 36 -8.21 -5.67 -5.48
CA PRO A 36 -8.63 -4.50 -4.72
C PRO A 36 -7.66 -4.17 -3.57
N LEU A 37 -7.42 -2.88 -3.33
CA LEU A 37 -6.61 -2.43 -2.20
C LEU A 37 -7.50 -2.11 -1.00
N ASN A 38 -7.02 -2.47 0.18
CA ASN A 38 -7.54 -1.98 1.45
C ASN A 38 -7.45 -0.45 1.49
N LYS A 39 -8.49 0.18 2.03
CA LYS A 39 -8.49 1.63 2.29
C LYS A 39 -7.75 1.91 3.59
N TYR A 40 -6.78 2.81 3.54
CA TYR A 40 -6.12 3.29 4.76
C TYR A 40 -7.07 4.19 5.57
N ASN A 41 -6.95 4.14 6.90
CA ASN A 41 -7.62 5.06 7.80
C ASN A 41 -6.61 6.10 8.34
N ARG A 42 -6.75 7.37 7.96
CA ARG A 42 -5.80 8.42 8.40
C ARG A 42 -5.89 8.73 9.89
N ASN A 43 -7.05 8.51 10.50
CA ASN A 43 -7.26 8.82 11.91
C ASN A 43 -6.45 7.91 12.83
N THR A 44 -5.94 6.78 12.31
CA THR A 44 -5.20 5.77 13.06
C THR A 44 -3.69 5.80 12.78
N PHE A 45 -3.18 6.73 11.97
CA PHE A 45 -1.75 6.72 11.59
C PHE A 45 -0.78 6.94 12.75
N TYR A 46 -1.20 7.69 13.76
CA TYR A 46 -0.33 8.15 14.85
C TYR A 46 -1.01 8.00 16.22
N ILE A 47 -1.84 6.97 16.37
CA ILE A 47 -2.43 6.64 17.67
C ILE A 47 -1.47 5.76 18.47
N PRO A 48 -1.54 5.78 19.80
CA PRO A 48 -0.66 4.94 20.63
C PRO A 48 -1.04 3.45 20.62
N ASP A 49 -2.17 3.09 20.01
CA ASP A 49 -2.64 1.71 19.91
C ASP A 49 -1.70 0.90 18.99
N PRO A 50 -1.15 -0.24 19.44
CA PRO A 50 -0.19 -1.03 18.66
C PRO A 50 -0.86 -1.95 17.62
N VAL A 51 -2.19 -2.03 17.59
CA VAL A 51 -2.94 -2.94 16.71
C VAL A 51 -3.73 -2.14 15.67
N VAL A 52 -4.57 -1.21 16.15
CA VAL A 52 -5.58 -0.54 15.34
C VAL A 52 -4.96 0.36 14.26
N GLY A 53 -5.16 0.00 13.00
CA GLY A 53 -4.59 0.69 11.86
C GLY A 53 -3.07 0.55 11.73
N TYR A 54 -2.49 -0.47 12.37
CA TYR A 54 -1.06 -0.78 12.32
C TYR A 54 -0.81 -2.23 11.88
N THR A 55 -1.28 -3.22 12.64
CA THR A 55 -1.08 -4.66 12.36
C THR A 55 -2.36 -5.40 11.98
N ASP A 56 -3.51 -4.73 12.04
CA ASP A 56 -4.84 -5.31 11.83
C ASP A 56 -5.36 -5.21 10.38
N TYR A 57 -4.56 -4.69 9.44
CA TYR A 57 -4.93 -4.70 8.03
C TYR A 57 -4.85 -6.14 7.45
N PRO A 58 -5.92 -6.63 6.82
CA PRO A 58 -5.97 -8.00 6.34
C PRO A 58 -5.12 -8.21 5.08
N PHE A 59 -4.55 -9.40 4.95
CA PHE A 59 -3.98 -9.92 3.71
C PHE A 59 -5.09 -10.29 2.72
N LEU A 60 -4.75 -10.40 1.44
CA LEU A 60 -5.59 -11.07 0.44
C LEU A 60 -5.64 -12.58 0.77
N GLU A 61 -6.83 -13.19 0.71
CA GLU A 61 -7.02 -14.64 0.85
C GLU A 61 -6.60 -15.40 -0.42
#